data_AF-A0A2R3N202-F1
#
_entry.id   AF-A0A2R3N202-F1
#
_cell.length_a   1.000
_cell.length_b   1.000
_cell.length_c   1.000
_cell.angle_alpha   90.00
_cell.angle_beta   90.00
_cell.angle_gamma   90.00
#
_symmetry.space_group_name_H-M   'P 1'
#
loop_
_entity.id
_entity.type
_entity.pdbx_description
1 polymer ?
#
loop_
_entity_poly.entity_id
_entity_poly.type
_entity_poly.pdbx_seq_one_letter_code
_entity_poly.pdbx_strand_id
1 'polypeptide(L)'
;MKAIRGAITVKENTAAEILGQTEKLLTEIMVRNLLTEEEIVAVFFSATKDLTAAYPAGAARNLGLTQTALACYTEMEVEGSLRRCIRVLLLAEMKRRPYHVYLEEAKDLRPDWGNQTMKIAIDGPSGAGKSTIARELAGRLGIVYVDTGAMYRAVGLLSLRRGLVLEKDSDVEAYRQELTELAENAPIILKYEDGVQRLYLQDEDVSEQLRTQEVGERASKISTIREVRQAMVRLQQQIADSQSVVMDGRDIGTVVLPEAEHKIFLTASAEVRGQRRCRELQEKGQTAELETIIAEIKERDERDRNRQESPLRKAADAFEIDTSDKSIDEVVTLIWERIKA
;
A
#
# COMPACT_ATOMS: atom_id res chain seq x y z
N MET A 1 15.98 -14.51 14.30
CA MET A 1 14.78 -15.34 14.46
C MET A 1 13.63 -14.52 15.07
N LYS A 2 12.45 -14.57 14.48
CA LYS A 2 11.19 -13.94 14.95
C LYS A 2 10.07 -14.97 14.91
N ALA A 3 9.03 -14.74 15.70
CA ALA A 3 7.84 -15.57 15.74
C ALA A 3 6.65 -14.87 15.06
N ILE A 4 5.99 -15.58 14.15
CA ILE A 4 4.79 -15.14 13.46
C ILE A 4 3.62 -16.03 13.91
N ARG A 5 2.53 -15.40 14.33
CA ARG A 5 1.29 -16.08 14.69
C ARG A 5 0.34 -16.09 13.49
N GLY A 6 -0.38 -17.19 13.35
CA GLY A 6 -1.35 -17.43 12.30
C GLY A 6 -2.61 -18.07 12.86
N ALA A 7 -3.79 -17.74 12.34
CA ALA A 7 -4.99 -18.52 12.59
C ALA A 7 -6.00 -18.43 11.43
N ILE A 8 -6.72 -19.52 11.18
CA ILE A 8 -7.80 -19.58 10.20
C ILE A 8 -8.88 -20.55 10.68
N THR A 9 -10.14 -20.30 10.34
CA THR A 9 -11.21 -21.29 10.52
C THR A 9 -11.51 -22.05 9.25
N VAL A 10 -11.97 -23.29 9.40
CA VAL A 10 -12.38 -24.15 8.29
C VAL A 10 -13.89 -24.38 8.33
N LYS A 11 -14.52 -24.40 7.16
CA LYS A 11 -15.98 -24.54 7.05
C LYS A 11 -16.47 -25.95 7.31
N GLU A 12 -15.66 -26.95 6.99
CA GLU A 12 -16.01 -28.37 7.11
C GLU A 12 -14.80 -29.20 7.56
N ASN A 13 -15.04 -30.26 8.33
CA ASN A 13 -13.98 -31.20 8.75
C ASN A 13 -13.72 -32.22 7.62
N THR A 14 -13.17 -31.76 6.50
CA THR A 14 -12.71 -32.59 5.39
C THR A 14 -11.23 -32.37 5.13
N ALA A 15 -10.54 -33.37 4.58
CA ALA A 15 -9.11 -33.26 4.30
C ALA A 15 -8.81 -32.11 3.31
N ALA A 16 -9.63 -31.97 2.27
CA ALA A 16 -9.47 -30.91 1.27
C ALA A 16 -9.60 -29.51 1.88
N GLU A 17 -10.61 -29.29 2.75
CA GLU A 17 -10.81 -27.99 3.37
C GLU A 17 -9.70 -27.67 4.39
N ILE A 18 -9.31 -28.64 5.23
CA ILE A 18 -8.22 -28.46 6.21
C ILE A 18 -6.91 -28.09 5.50
N LEU A 19 -6.54 -28.83 4.47
CA LEU A 19 -5.31 -28.57 3.73
C LEU A 19 -5.40 -27.25 2.98
N GLY A 20 -6.48 -27.00 2.23
CA GLY A 20 -6.64 -25.77 1.44
C GLY A 20 -6.64 -24.49 2.29
N GLN A 21 -7.32 -24.48 3.43
CA GLN A 21 -7.30 -23.32 4.34
C GLN A 21 -5.94 -23.15 5.02
N THR A 22 -5.25 -24.25 5.35
CA THR A 22 -3.90 -24.17 5.90
C THR A 22 -2.91 -23.63 4.87
N GLU A 23 -3.00 -24.06 3.61
CA GLU A 23 -2.19 -23.53 2.49
C GLU A 23 -2.43 -22.04 2.29
N LYS A 24 -3.71 -21.61 2.30
CA LYS A 24 -4.09 -20.19 2.25
C LYS A 24 -3.45 -19.39 3.39
N LEU A 25 -3.55 -19.89 4.62
CA LEU A 25 -2.97 -19.24 5.79
C LEU A 25 -1.43 -19.11 5.68
N LEU A 26 -0.74 -20.19 5.32
CA LEU A 26 0.72 -20.19 5.20
C LEU A 26 1.19 -19.28 4.06
N THR A 27 0.51 -19.32 2.91
CA THR A 27 0.78 -18.43 1.77
C THR A 27 0.64 -16.97 2.17
N GLU A 28 -0.45 -16.61 2.86
CA GLU A 28 -0.67 -15.23 3.31
C GLU A 28 0.39 -14.79 4.33
N ILE A 29 0.79 -15.68 5.25
CA ILE A 29 1.90 -15.43 6.19
C ILE A 29 3.18 -15.16 5.42
N MET A 30 3.54 -16.01 4.46
CA MET A 30 4.75 -15.87 3.66
C MET A 30 4.74 -14.56 2.87
N VAL A 31 3.64 -14.26 2.17
CA VAL A 31 3.48 -13.04 1.37
C VAL A 31 3.59 -11.79 2.26
N ARG A 32 2.81 -11.67 3.34
CA ARG A 32 2.82 -10.47 4.19
C ARG A 32 4.14 -10.26 4.93
N ASN A 33 4.87 -11.34 5.17
CA ASN A 33 6.18 -11.30 5.81
C ASN A 33 7.33 -11.42 4.79
N LEU A 34 7.07 -11.30 3.48
CA LEU A 34 7.97 -11.60 2.34
C LEU A 34 8.96 -12.74 2.62
N LEU A 35 8.49 -13.84 3.18
CA LEU A 35 9.33 -14.99 3.53
C LEU A 35 9.55 -15.89 2.33
N THR A 36 10.79 -16.33 2.15
CA THR A 36 11.11 -17.49 1.32
C THR A 36 11.08 -18.77 2.15
N GLU A 37 11.03 -19.93 1.49
CA GLU A 37 11.05 -21.24 2.18
C GLU A 37 12.29 -21.42 3.05
N GLU A 38 13.44 -20.91 2.61
CA GLU A 38 14.74 -21.01 3.29
C GLU A 38 14.78 -20.21 4.61
N GLU A 39 13.98 -19.16 4.72
CA GLU A 39 13.90 -18.34 5.93
C GLU A 39 13.04 -18.98 7.03
N ILE A 40 12.27 -20.04 6.72
CA ILE A 40 11.34 -20.68 7.65
C ILE A 40 12.04 -21.84 8.38
N VAL A 41 12.30 -21.62 9.67
CA VAL A 41 12.99 -22.57 10.54
C VAL A 41 12.06 -23.69 11.01
N ALA A 42 10.87 -23.31 11.50
CA ALA A 42 9.90 -24.26 12.04
C ALA A 42 8.47 -23.74 11.94
N VAL A 43 7.52 -24.66 11.79
CA VAL A 43 6.09 -24.35 11.82
C VAL A 43 5.39 -25.31 12.78
N PHE A 44 4.80 -24.73 13.82
CA PHE A 44 3.99 -25.45 14.78
C PHE A 44 2.52 -25.18 14.48
N PHE A 45 1.77 -26.24 14.20
CA PHE A 45 0.33 -26.19 13.95
C PHE A 45 -0.40 -26.66 15.19
N SER A 46 -1.46 -25.95 15.59
CA SER A 46 -2.45 -26.47 16.51
C SER A 46 -3.82 -26.46 15.84
N ALA A 47 -4.65 -27.44 16.16
CA ALA A 47 -6.01 -27.52 15.66
C ALA A 47 -6.97 -27.84 16.80
N THR A 48 -8.18 -27.29 16.73
CA THR A 48 -9.27 -27.62 17.64
C THR A 48 -9.69 -29.08 17.46
N LYS A 49 -10.16 -29.72 18.53
CA LYS A 49 -10.45 -31.17 18.56
C LYS A 49 -11.51 -31.64 17.57
N ASP A 50 -12.30 -30.72 17.02
CA ASP A 50 -13.35 -30.95 16.02
C ASP A 50 -12.80 -31.02 14.58
N LEU A 51 -11.47 -30.92 14.40
CA LEU A 51 -10.77 -31.18 13.15
C LEU A 51 -9.93 -32.47 13.26
N THR A 52 -10.33 -33.48 12.48
CA THR A 52 -9.75 -34.83 12.54
C THR A 52 -9.47 -35.42 11.17
N ALA A 53 -9.91 -34.76 10.08
CA ALA A 53 -9.84 -35.34 8.74
C ALA A 53 -8.44 -35.25 8.08
N ALA A 54 -7.56 -34.35 8.54
CA ALA A 54 -6.19 -34.24 8.04
C ALA A 54 -5.28 -33.51 9.03
N TYR A 55 -3.96 -33.74 8.91
CA TYR A 55 -2.95 -32.95 9.61
C TYR A 55 -2.62 -31.67 8.82
N PRO A 56 -2.69 -30.47 9.44
CA PRO A 56 -2.35 -29.21 8.78
C PRO A 56 -0.93 -29.18 8.18
N ALA A 57 0.02 -29.91 8.75
CA ALA A 57 1.38 -30.00 8.22
C ALA A 57 1.46 -30.54 6.78
N GLY A 58 0.43 -31.25 6.29
CA GLY A 58 0.35 -31.66 4.88
C GLY A 58 0.37 -30.46 3.92
N ALA A 59 -0.29 -29.36 4.29
CA ALA A 59 -0.31 -28.13 3.51
C ALA A 59 1.09 -27.50 3.36
N ALA A 60 1.86 -27.48 4.44
CA ALA A 60 3.24 -26.98 4.39
C ALA A 60 4.10 -27.80 3.41
N ARG A 61 3.92 -29.13 3.35
CA ARG A 61 4.63 -29.98 2.38
C ARG A 61 4.22 -29.69 0.94
N ASN A 62 2.94 -29.45 0.69
CA ASN A 62 2.44 -29.07 -0.63
C ASN A 62 3.02 -27.72 -1.10
N LEU A 63 3.31 -26.81 -0.16
CA LEU A 63 3.95 -25.52 -0.40
C LEU A 63 5.48 -25.56 -0.51
N GLY A 64 6.10 -26.74 -0.63
CA GLY A 64 7.56 -26.85 -0.84
C GLY A 64 8.41 -26.88 0.43
N LEU A 65 7.81 -26.65 1.61
CA LEU A 65 8.49 -26.67 2.93
C LEU A 65 8.87 -28.10 3.34
N THR A 66 9.76 -28.75 2.59
CA THR A 66 10.14 -30.17 2.72
C THR A 66 11.21 -30.40 3.78
N GLN A 67 12.07 -29.40 4.03
CA GLN A 67 13.15 -29.45 5.03
C GLN A 67 12.78 -28.75 6.35
N THR A 68 11.70 -27.99 6.38
CA THR A 68 11.23 -27.27 7.56
C THR A 68 10.77 -28.25 8.65
N ALA A 69 11.10 -27.94 9.91
CA ALA A 69 10.60 -28.68 11.06
C ALA A 69 9.11 -28.39 11.27
N LEU A 70 8.26 -29.42 11.22
CA LEU A 70 6.81 -29.30 11.37
C LEU A 70 6.33 -30.12 12.56
N ALA A 71 5.40 -29.59 13.34
CA ALA A 71 4.71 -30.35 14.39
C ALA A 71 3.23 -29.96 14.45
N CYS A 72 2.37 -30.95 14.68
CA CYS A 72 0.93 -30.75 14.86
C CYS A 72 0.52 -31.11 16.29
N TYR A 73 -0.32 -30.27 16.88
CA TYR A 73 -0.86 -30.45 18.22
C TYR A 73 -2.39 -30.33 18.20
N THR A 74 -3.03 -31.01 19.14
CA THR A 74 -4.44 -30.75 19.45
C THR A 74 -4.51 -29.70 20.55
N GLU A 75 -5.40 -28.74 20.38
CA GLU A 75 -5.61 -27.70 21.38
C GLU A 75 -6.43 -28.19 22.57
N MET A 76 -6.22 -27.53 23.72
CA MET A 76 -7.11 -27.67 24.86
C MET A 76 -8.50 -27.18 24.48
N GLU A 77 -9.52 -27.98 24.79
CA GLU A 77 -10.90 -27.55 24.59
C GLU A 77 -11.31 -26.58 25.70
N VAL A 78 -11.78 -25.40 25.28
CA VAL A 78 -12.32 -24.38 26.16
C VAL A 78 -13.75 -24.06 25.72
N GLU A 79 -14.69 -24.05 26.65
CA GLU A 79 -16.08 -23.72 26.36
C GLU A 79 -16.19 -22.29 25.78
N GLY A 80 -16.97 -22.13 24.71
CA GLY A 80 -17.12 -20.86 23.99
C GLY A 80 -15.94 -20.47 23.10
N SER A 81 -14.88 -21.29 23.02
CA SER A 81 -13.77 -21.04 22.08
C SER A 81 -14.17 -21.28 20.63
N LEU A 82 -13.47 -20.59 19.72
CA LEU A 82 -13.67 -20.68 18.29
C LEU A 82 -13.51 -22.13 17.80
N ARG A 83 -14.51 -22.61 17.06
CA ARG A 83 -14.56 -23.98 16.53
C ARG A 83 -13.87 -24.11 15.19
N ARG A 84 -13.46 -25.34 14.85
CA ARG A 84 -12.82 -25.67 13.57
C ARG A 84 -11.69 -24.70 13.20
N CYS A 85 -10.83 -24.40 14.16
CA CYS A 85 -9.77 -23.42 14.00
C CYS A 85 -8.41 -24.11 13.93
N ILE A 86 -7.60 -23.68 12.97
CA ILE A 86 -6.20 -24.06 12.81
C ILE A 86 -5.37 -22.83 13.15
N ARG A 87 -4.39 -22.99 14.05
CA ARG A 87 -3.43 -21.95 14.41
C ARG A 87 -2.02 -22.37 14.05
N VAL A 88 -1.20 -21.36 13.78
CA VAL A 88 0.20 -21.52 13.39
C VAL A 88 1.07 -20.63 14.27
N LEU A 89 2.16 -21.20 14.77
CA LEU A 89 3.33 -20.47 15.23
C LEU A 89 4.48 -20.79 14.28
N LEU A 90 4.85 -19.82 13.44
CA LEU A 90 5.92 -19.94 12.47
C LEU A 90 7.16 -19.20 13.00
N LEU A 91 8.29 -19.89 13.05
CA LEU A 91 9.59 -19.31 13.40
C LEU A 91 10.39 -19.06 12.13
N ALA A 92 10.81 -17.80 11.92
CA ALA A 92 11.55 -17.40 10.73
C ALA A 92 12.80 -16.58 11.05
N GLU A 93 13.82 -16.71 10.22
CA GLU A 93 14.99 -15.85 10.24
C GLU A 93 14.73 -14.54 9.50
N MET A 94 14.23 -13.54 10.24
CA MET A 94 13.96 -12.22 9.67
C MET A 94 14.42 -11.09 10.61
N LYS A 95 14.79 -9.93 10.03
CA LYS A 95 15.16 -8.71 10.76
C LYS A 95 13.96 -7.83 11.12
N ARG A 96 13.00 -7.76 10.20
CA ARG A 96 11.75 -6.99 10.28
C ARG A 96 10.82 -7.46 11.39
N ARG A 97 9.89 -6.58 11.79
CA ARG A 97 8.81 -6.91 12.71
C ARG A 97 7.86 -7.92 12.06
N PRO A 98 7.47 -9.01 12.75
CA PRO A 98 6.56 -10.01 12.18
C PRO A 98 5.14 -9.45 12.04
N TYR A 99 4.53 -9.71 10.89
CA TYR A 99 3.12 -9.49 10.62
C TYR A 99 2.35 -10.78 10.91
N HIS A 100 1.48 -10.79 11.92
CA HIS A 100 0.66 -11.97 12.24
C HIS A 100 -0.59 -11.99 11.34
N VAL A 101 -1.11 -13.18 11.03
CA VAL A 101 -2.19 -13.35 10.05
C VAL A 101 -3.36 -14.08 10.68
N TYR A 102 -4.54 -13.46 10.68
CA TYR A 102 -5.76 -14.06 11.19
C TYR A 102 -6.84 -13.93 10.10
N LEU A 103 -7.36 -15.06 9.64
CA LEU A 103 -8.26 -15.16 8.50
C LEU A 103 -9.61 -15.73 8.91
N GLU A 104 -10.63 -15.47 8.09
CA GLU A 104 -12.00 -15.92 8.35
C GLU A 104 -12.48 -15.49 9.76
N GLU A 105 -13.19 -16.36 10.49
CA GLU A 105 -13.67 -16.09 11.85
C GLU A 105 -12.51 -16.01 12.87
N ALA A 106 -11.30 -16.47 12.51
CA ALA A 106 -10.16 -16.38 13.42
C ALA A 106 -9.70 -14.93 13.67
N LYS A 107 -10.18 -13.96 12.89
CA LYS A 107 -10.03 -12.53 13.17
C LYS A 107 -10.56 -12.15 14.55
N ASP A 108 -11.61 -12.81 15.02
CA ASP A 108 -12.23 -12.54 16.31
C ASP A 108 -11.33 -12.91 17.50
N LEU A 109 -10.29 -13.72 17.28
CA LEU A 109 -9.26 -14.02 18.29
C LEU A 109 -8.36 -12.82 18.59
N ARG A 110 -8.41 -11.78 17.76
CA ARG A 110 -7.67 -10.53 17.91
C ARG A 110 -8.65 -9.35 17.94
N PRO A 111 -9.47 -9.24 18.99
CA PRO A 111 -10.37 -8.09 19.14
C PRO A 111 -9.58 -6.77 19.25
N ASP A 112 -8.32 -6.85 19.72
CA ASP A 112 -7.36 -5.74 19.74
C ASP A 112 -6.87 -5.31 18.35
N TRP A 113 -7.16 -6.10 17.31
CA TRP A 113 -6.84 -5.78 15.93
C TRP A 113 -7.98 -5.14 15.15
N GLY A 114 -9.21 -5.18 15.67
CA GLY A 114 -10.38 -4.60 15.02
C GLY A 114 -10.69 -5.24 13.66
N ASN A 115 -11.95 -5.55 13.40
CA ASN A 115 -12.38 -5.82 12.02
C ASN A 115 -12.25 -4.52 11.21
N GLN A 116 -11.13 -4.35 10.48
CA GLN A 116 -10.91 -3.53 9.27
C GLN A 116 -9.48 -2.99 9.26
N THR A 117 -8.72 -3.31 8.20
CA THR A 117 -7.55 -2.52 7.81
C THR A 117 -8.01 -1.08 7.63
N MET A 118 -7.61 -0.18 8.53
CA MET A 118 -7.93 1.24 8.45
C MET A 118 -7.34 1.82 7.15
N LYS A 119 -8.21 2.33 6.29
CA LYS A 119 -7.90 2.94 5.00
C LYS A 119 -8.19 4.43 5.10
N ILE A 120 -7.13 5.22 5.03
CA ILE A 120 -7.21 6.68 5.03
C ILE A 120 -6.79 7.19 3.66
N ALA A 121 -7.71 7.87 2.96
CA ALA A 121 -7.46 8.50 1.67
C ALA A 121 -7.12 9.98 1.86
N ILE A 122 -6.02 10.45 1.27
CA ILE A 122 -5.64 11.87 1.25
C ILE A 122 -5.48 12.36 -0.19
N ASP A 123 -6.46 13.12 -0.66
CA ASP A 123 -6.49 13.70 -2.00
C ASP A 123 -6.21 15.20 -1.99
N GLY A 124 -5.89 15.76 -3.15
CA GLY A 124 -5.64 17.19 -3.30
C GLY A 124 -4.60 17.54 -4.37
N PRO A 125 -4.49 18.82 -4.77
CA PRO A 125 -3.59 19.27 -5.83
C PRO A 125 -2.11 19.13 -5.44
N SER A 126 -1.22 19.25 -6.42
CA SER A 126 0.23 19.18 -6.19
C SER A 126 0.68 20.32 -5.27
N GLY A 127 1.57 20.06 -4.31
CA GLY A 127 2.08 21.07 -3.38
C GLY A 127 1.18 21.39 -2.18
N ALA A 128 0.01 20.75 -2.04
CA ALA A 128 -0.88 20.93 -0.89
C ALA A 128 -0.39 20.29 0.44
N GLY A 129 0.84 19.75 0.49
CA GLY A 129 1.41 19.14 1.70
C GLY A 129 1.00 17.68 1.98
N LYS A 130 0.24 17.04 1.08
CA LYS A 130 -0.29 15.67 1.23
C LYS A 130 0.73 14.65 1.72
N SER A 131 1.85 14.47 1.01
CA SER A 131 2.82 13.42 1.32
C SER A 131 3.48 13.62 2.67
N THR A 132 3.65 14.86 3.11
CA THR A 132 4.18 15.19 4.44
C THR A 132 3.16 14.88 5.54
N ILE A 133 1.92 15.33 5.35
CA ILE A 133 0.80 15.07 6.29
C ILE A 133 0.49 13.57 6.38
N ALA A 134 0.47 12.88 5.25
CA ALA A 134 0.20 11.44 5.16
C ALA A 134 1.28 10.62 5.89
N ARG A 135 2.55 10.98 5.71
CA ARG A 135 3.67 10.31 6.39
C ARG A 135 3.63 10.52 7.90
N GLU A 136 3.40 11.75 8.34
CA GLU A 136 3.29 12.07 9.77
C GLU A 136 2.10 11.34 10.40
N LEU A 137 0.93 11.36 9.73
CA LEU A 137 -0.26 10.67 10.18
C LEU A 137 -0.06 9.15 10.27
N ALA A 138 0.54 8.55 9.23
CA ALA A 138 0.86 7.12 9.21
C ALA A 138 1.82 6.74 10.35
N GLY A 139 2.83 7.59 10.62
CA GLY A 139 3.75 7.42 11.74
C GLY A 139 3.06 7.45 13.09
N ARG A 140 2.14 8.40 13.32
CA ARG A 140 1.34 8.50 14.56
C ARG A 140 0.38 7.33 14.75
N LEU A 141 -0.20 6.82 13.67
CA LEU A 141 -1.12 5.67 13.69
C LEU A 141 -0.39 4.32 13.71
N GLY A 142 0.90 4.28 13.36
CA GLY A 142 1.66 3.04 13.23
C GLY A 142 1.22 2.18 12.04
N ILE A 143 0.73 2.81 10.96
CA ILE A 143 0.23 2.14 9.74
C ILE A 143 1.08 2.52 8.52
N VAL A 144 0.84 1.87 7.37
CA VAL A 144 1.67 2.06 6.19
C VAL A 144 1.28 3.32 5.41
N TYR A 145 2.25 4.17 5.11
CA TYR A 145 2.08 5.26 4.16
C TYR A 145 2.22 4.73 2.72
N VAL A 146 1.39 5.16 1.77
CA VAL A 146 1.48 4.80 0.35
C VAL A 146 1.43 6.06 -0.53
N ASP A 147 2.57 6.44 -1.12
CA ASP A 147 2.66 7.47 -2.17
C ASP A 147 2.26 6.90 -3.53
N THR A 148 1.01 7.11 -3.95
CA THR A 148 0.54 6.63 -5.26
C THR A 148 1.25 7.34 -6.41
N GLY A 149 1.67 8.59 -6.22
CA GLY A 149 2.45 9.34 -7.20
C GLY A 149 3.82 8.70 -7.46
N ALA A 150 4.46 8.17 -6.41
CA ALA A 150 5.70 7.40 -6.55
C ALA A 150 5.49 6.12 -7.37
N MET A 151 4.34 5.46 -7.24
CA MET A 151 4.03 4.26 -8.04
C MET A 151 3.92 4.57 -9.54
N TYR A 152 3.20 5.64 -9.91
CA TYR A 152 3.16 6.08 -11.32
C TYR A 152 4.55 6.51 -11.82
N ARG A 153 5.36 7.13 -10.96
CA ARG A 153 6.76 7.47 -11.27
C ARG A 153 7.63 6.22 -11.45
N ALA A 154 7.35 5.14 -10.73
CA ALA A 154 8.04 3.87 -10.92
C ALA A 154 7.78 3.30 -12.32
N VAL A 155 6.54 3.37 -12.82
CA VAL A 155 6.21 3.02 -14.21
C VAL A 155 6.91 3.97 -15.19
N GLY A 156 6.93 5.28 -14.89
CA GLY A 156 7.67 6.28 -15.67
C GLY A 156 9.16 5.97 -15.78
N LEU A 157 9.81 5.57 -14.68
CA LEU A 157 11.20 5.16 -14.65
C LEU A 157 11.43 3.86 -15.42
N LEU A 158 10.55 2.87 -15.29
CA LEU A 158 10.62 1.63 -16.09
C LEU A 158 10.51 1.91 -17.59
N SER A 159 9.62 2.83 -17.99
CA SER A 159 9.48 3.26 -19.39
C SER A 159 10.78 3.89 -19.92
N LEU A 160 11.46 4.69 -19.09
CA LEU A 160 12.73 5.33 -19.44
C LEU A 160 13.83 4.28 -19.58
N ARG A 161 13.95 3.35 -18.63
CA ARG A 161 14.93 2.25 -18.67
C ARG A 161 14.74 1.34 -19.88
N ARG A 162 13.50 1.18 -20.35
CA ARG A 162 13.17 0.41 -21.56
C ARG A 162 13.41 1.19 -22.86
N GLY A 163 13.85 2.45 -22.78
CA GLY A 163 14.17 3.27 -23.93
C GLY A 163 12.95 3.83 -24.67
N LEU A 164 11.77 3.83 -24.04
CA LEU A 164 10.56 4.37 -24.67
C LEU A 164 10.67 5.89 -24.77
N VAL A 165 10.49 6.45 -25.97
CA VAL A 165 10.51 7.90 -26.21
C VAL A 165 9.09 8.43 -26.04
N LEU A 166 8.87 9.35 -25.09
CA LEU A 166 7.54 9.89 -24.75
C LEU A 166 7.55 11.42 -24.85
N GLU A 167 8.00 11.98 -25.97
CA GLU A 167 8.15 13.43 -26.14
C GLU A 167 6.82 14.07 -26.54
N LYS A 168 6.06 13.42 -27.42
CA LYS A 168 4.79 13.88 -27.97
C LYS A 168 3.63 13.00 -27.51
N ASP A 169 2.42 13.54 -27.54
CA ASP A 169 1.22 12.79 -27.15
C ASP A 169 0.99 11.55 -28.04
N SER A 170 1.39 11.61 -29.31
CA SER A 170 1.36 10.47 -30.23
C SER A 170 2.22 9.30 -29.77
N ASP A 171 3.29 9.56 -29.02
CA ASP A 171 4.21 8.51 -28.56
C ASP A 171 3.59 7.70 -27.42
N VAL A 172 2.79 8.37 -26.58
CA VAL A 172 2.05 7.73 -25.48
C VAL A 172 1.06 6.70 -26.05
N GLU A 173 0.41 7.02 -27.17
CA GLU A 173 -0.47 6.10 -27.87
C GLU A 173 0.30 4.95 -28.53
N ALA A 174 1.42 5.26 -29.19
CA ALA A 174 2.25 4.27 -29.86
C ALA A 174 2.77 3.18 -28.91
N TYR A 175 3.09 3.53 -27.66
CA TYR A 175 3.59 2.61 -26.64
C TYR A 175 2.53 2.21 -25.60
N ARG A 176 1.24 2.42 -25.88
CA ARG A 176 0.15 2.15 -24.92
C ARG A 176 0.21 0.72 -24.36
N GLN A 177 0.47 -0.27 -25.22
CA GLN A 177 0.50 -1.67 -24.82
C GLN A 177 1.69 -1.96 -23.90
N GLU A 178 2.89 -1.50 -24.25
CA GLU A 178 4.11 -1.67 -23.47
C GLU A 178 4.01 -0.96 -22.12
N LEU A 179 3.43 0.24 -22.07
CA LEU A 179 3.21 0.97 -20.83
C LEU A 179 2.22 0.26 -19.91
N THR A 180 1.18 -0.36 -20.48
CA THR A 180 0.21 -1.17 -19.74
C THR A 180 0.88 -2.41 -19.16
N GLU A 181 1.66 -3.14 -19.95
CA GLU A 181 2.40 -4.32 -19.50
C GLU A 181 3.39 -3.97 -18.38
N LEU A 182 4.10 -2.84 -18.50
CA LEU A 182 4.99 -2.33 -17.45
C LEU A 182 4.22 -2.03 -16.16
N ALA A 183 3.00 -1.49 -16.24
CA ALA A 183 2.19 -1.18 -15.08
C ALA A 183 1.64 -2.45 -14.41
N GLU A 184 1.21 -3.45 -15.18
CA GLU A 184 0.67 -4.70 -14.66
C GLU A 184 1.73 -5.57 -13.98
N ASN A 185 2.97 -5.50 -14.47
CA ASN A 185 4.08 -6.33 -13.99
C ASN A 185 5.13 -5.54 -13.21
N ALA A 186 4.82 -4.29 -12.80
CA ALA A 186 5.75 -3.43 -12.09
C ALA A 186 6.17 -4.10 -10.76
N PRO A 187 7.46 -4.44 -10.57
CA PRO A 187 7.93 -5.12 -9.35
C PRO A 187 8.13 -4.11 -8.20
N ILE A 188 7.06 -3.39 -7.86
CA ILE A 188 7.07 -2.32 -6.85
C ILE A 188 7.02 -2.94 -5.46
N ILE A 189 8.05 -2.67 -4.66
CA ILE A 189 8.09 -3.06 -3.25
C ILE A 189 8.21 -1.79 -2.41
N LEU A 190 7.26 -1.57 -1.52
CA LEU A 190 7.29 -0.46 -0.56
C LEU A 190 7.93 -0.96 0.74
N LYS A 191 9.01 -0.31 1.17
CA LYS A 191 9.67 -0.58 2.46
C LYS A 191 9.70 0.68 3.31
N TYR A 192 9.63 0.50 4.62
CA TYR A 192 9.81 1.58 5.59
C TYR A 192 11.14 1.37 6.30
N GLU A 193 12.12 2.22 6.00
CA GLU A 193 13.50 2.11 6.48
C GLU A 193 13.94 3.47 7.02
N ASP A 194 14.55 3.50 8.21
CA ASP A 194 15.03 4.73 8.87
C ASP A 194 13.97 5.84 9.01
N GLY A 195 12.71 5.48 9.20
CA GLY A 195 11.61 6.45 9.31
C GLY A 195 11.11 7.02 7.97
N VAL A 196 11.64 6.53 6.85
CA VAL A 196 11.30 7.00 5.51
C VAL A 196 10.74 5.85 4.69
N GLN A 197 9.67 6.13 3.94
CA GLN A 197 9.19 5.20 2.93
C GLN A 197 10.15 5.21 1.73
N ARG A 198 10.61 4.04 1.34
CA ARG A 198 11.41 3.80 0.15
C ARG A 198 10.65 2.92 -0.83
N LEU A 199 10.82 3.22 -2.12
CA LEU A 199 10.25 2.44 -3.20
C LEU A 199 11.39 1.69 -3.90
N TYR A 200 11.25 0.37 -3.93
CA TYR A 200 12.14 -0.52 -4.64
C TYR A 200 11.50 -1.02 -5.92
N LEU A 201 12.30 -1.12 -6.97
CA LEU A 201 11.98 -1.90 -8.17
C LEU A 201 12.81 -3.17 -8.12
N GLN A 202 12.16 -4.31 -7.85
CA GLN A 202 12.83 -5.55 -7.44
C GLN A 202 13.69 -5.28 -6.18
N ASP A 203 15.02 -5.34 -6.32
CA ASP A 203 15.98 -5.18 -5.21
C ASP A 203 16.68 -3.81 -5.21
N GLU A 204 16.38 -2.93 -6.16
CA GLU A 204 17.01 -1.61 -6.29
C GLU A 204 16.15 -0.52 -5.63
N ASP A 205 16.74 0.24 -4.70
CA ASP A 205 16.12 1.46 -4.15
C ASP A 205 16.14 2.57 -5.21
N VAL A 206 14.96 2.91 -5.73
CA VAL A 206 14.81 3.93 -6.78
C VAL A 206 14.31 5.26 -6.24
N SER A 207 14.18 5.41 -4.91
CA SER A 207 13.49 6.54 -4.26
C SER A 207 13.97 7.92 -4.72
N GLU A 208 15.27 8.09 -4.98
CA GLU A 208 15.83 9.35 -5.49
C GLU A 208 15.61 9.54 -6.99
N GLN A 209 15.71 8.48 -7.80
CA GLN A 209 15.45 8.54 -9.25
C GLN A 209 13.99 8.95 -9.54
N LEU A 210 13.06 8.48 -8.70
CA LEU A 210 11.64 8.85 -8.80
C LEU A 210 11.38 10.35 -8.58
N ARG A 211 12.32 11.12 -8.01
CA ARG A 211 12.13 12.56 -7.73
C ARG A 211 12.60 13.46 -8.87
N THR A 212 13.22 12.89 -9.89
CA THR A 212 13.70 13.64 -11.07
C THR A 212 12.54 14.23 -11.87
N GLN A 213 12.80 15.38 -12.51
CA GLN A 213 11.80 16.07 -13.32
C GLN A 213 11.34 15.21 -14.49
N GLU A 214 12.28 14.58 -15.21
CA GLU A 214 12.00 13.70 -16.34
C GLU A 214 11.04 12.56 -15.97
N VAL A 215 11.29 11.86 -14.86
CA VAL A 215 10.41 10.78 -14.39
C VAL A 215 9.03 11.34 -13.99
N GLY A 216 8.99 12.52 -13.38
CA GLY A 216 7.74 13.22 -13.04
C GLY A 216 6.88 13.56 -14.27
N GLU A 217 7.50 14.06 -15.33
CA GLU A 217 6.83 14.39 -16.60
C GLU A 217 6.31 13.13 -17.30
N ARG A 218 7.12 12.07 -17.38
CA ARG A 218 6.70 10.76 -17.90
C ARG A 218 5.52 10.19 -17.13
N ALA A 219 5.58 10.21 -15.80
CA ALA A 219 4.48 9.75 -14.96
C ALA A 219 3.19 10.53 -15.22
N SER A 220 3.28 11.84 -15.43
CA SER A 220 2.11 12.66 -15.79
C SER A 220 1.48 12.19 -17.09
N LYS A 221 2.28 11.96 -18.14
CA LYS A 221 1.81 11.47 -19.45
C LYS A 221 1.18 10.07 -19.34
N ILE A 222 1.88 9.15 -18.70
CA ILE A 222 1.47 7.75 -18.52
C ILE A 222 0.18 7.63 -17.70
N SER A 223 0.01 8.47 -16.68
CA SER A 223 -1.18 8.43 -15.80
C SER A 223 -2.50 8.83 -16.50
N THR A 224 -2.43 9.28 -17.76
CA THR A 224 -3.62 9.55 -18.60
C THR A 224 -4.14 8.29 -19.31
N ILE A 225 -3.31 7.24 -19.41
CA ILE A 225 -3.69 5.97 -20.04
C ILE A 225 -4.60 5.17 -19.11
N ARG A 226 -5.83 4.90 -19.57
CA ARG A 226 -6.87 4.19 -18.81
C ARG A 226 -6.39 2.82 -18.31
N GLU A 227 -5.78 2.01 -19.17
CA GLU A 227 -5.36 0.65 -18.85
C GLU A 227 -4.25 0.65 -17.79
N VAL A 228 -3.30 1.59 -17.88
CA VAL A 228 -2.27 1.80 -16.84
C VAL A 228 -2.90 2.19 -15.51
N ARG A 229 -3.87 3.12 -15.51
CA ARG A 229 -4.58 3.48 -14.28
C ARG A 229 -5.30 2.29 -13.67
N GLN A 230 -6.00 1.48 -14.47
CA GLN A 230 -6.68 0.29 -13.99
C GLN A 230 -5.70 -0.69 -13.34
N ALA A 231 -4.53 -0.93 -13.93
CA ALA A 231 -3.48 -1.75 -13.34
C ALA A 231 -2.98 -1.19 -12.01
N MET A 232 -2.70 0.13 -11.96
CA MET A 232 -2.23 0.80 -10.75
C MET A 232 -3.28 0.81 -9.63
N VAL A 233 -4.56 1.04 -9.94
CA VAL A 233 -5.66 0.99 -8.98
C VAL A 233 -5.77 -0.41 -8.36
N ARG A 234 -5.70 -1.47 -9.18
CA ARG A 234 -5.70 -2.86 -8.66
C ARG A 234 -4.57 -3.11 -7.67
N LEU A 235 -3.34 -2.68 -8.02
CA LEU A 235 -2.18 -2.83 -7.14
C LEU A 235 -2.35 -2.04 -5.83
N GLN A 236 -2.84 -0.80 -5.91
CA GLN A 236 -3.10 0.05 -4.74
C GLN A 236 -4.16 -0.56 -3.81
N GLN A 237 -5.24 -1.09 -4.36
CA GLN A 237 -6.28 -1.79 -3.60
C GLN A 237 -5.74 -3.06 -2.94
N GLN A 238 -4.95 -3.87 -3.64
CA GLN A 238 -4.28 -5.05 -3.06
C GLN A 238 -3.39 -4.68 -1.86
N ILE A 239 -2.63 -3.58 -1.96
CA ILE A 239 -1.83 -3.07 -0.84
C ILE A 239 -2.75 -2.70 0.33
N ALA A 240 -3.82 -1.94 0.08
CA ALA A 240 -4.76 -1.48 1.10
C ALA A 240 -5.61 -2.61 1.74
N ASP A 241 -5.82 -3.73 1.04
CA ASP A 241 -6.53 -4.90 1.57
C ASP A 241 -5.63 -5.79 2.45
N SER A 242 -4.32 -5.71 2.25
CA SER A 242 -3.33 -6.49 3.01
C SER A 242 -2.94 -5.87 4.34
N GLN A 243 -3.15 -4.56 4.54
CA GLN A 243 -2.72 -3.83 5.74
C GLN A 243 -3.41 -2.47 5.86
N SER A 244 -3.44 -1.89 7.07
CA SER A 244 -3.91 -0.51 7.27
C SER A 244 -2.98 0.48 6.55
N VAL A 245 -3.55 1.46 5.86
CA VAL A 245 -2.81 2.43 5.04
C VAL A 245 -3.29 3.86 5.20
N VAL A 246 -2.36 4.81 5.11
CA VAL A 246 -2.62 6.18 4.67
C VAL A 246 -2.13 6.28 3.23
N MET A 247 -3.04 6.50 2.28
CA MET A 247 -2.72 6.57 0.87
C MET A 247 -2.96 7.99 0.36
N ASP A 248 -1.94 8.62 -0.22
CA ASP A 248 -2.05 9.96 -0.80
C ASP A 248 -2.02 9.97 -2.33
N GLY A 249 -2.83 10.83 -2.94
CA GLY A 249 -2.99 10.86 -4.39
C GLY A 249 -3.86 12.00 -4.92
N ARG A 250 -4.65 11.70 -5.95
CA ARG A 250 -5.57 12.65 -6.61
C ARG A 250 -7.03 12.16 -6.64
N ASP A 251 -7.21 10.85 -6.61
CA ASP A 251 -8.47 10.15 -6.78
C ASP A 251 -8.56 8.93 -5.84
N ILE A 252 -7.90 9.00 -4.69
CA ILE A 252 -7.87 7.91 -3.72
C ILE A 252 -9.26 7.69 -3.15
N GLY A 253 -9.89 8.71 -2.56
CA GLY A 253 -11.21 8.60 -1.94
C GLY A 253 -12.37 8.50 -2.92
N THR A 254 -12.13 8.75 -4.22
CA THR A 254 -13.17 8.69 -5.27
C THR A 254 -13.11 7.44 -6.13
N VAL A 255 -11.91 6.90 -6.39
CA VAL A 255 -11.71 5.79 -7.32
C VAL A 255 -10.97 4.61 -6.68
N VAL A 256 -9.85 4.86 -5.99
CA VAL A 256 -9.00 3.77 -5.47
C VAL A 256 -9.63 3.11 -4.25
N LEU A 257 -10.01 3.91 -3.25
CA LEU A 257 -10.58 3.52 -1.97
C LEU A 257 -11.90 4.29 -1.74
N PRO A 258 -12.93 4.06 -2.57
CA PRO A 258 -14.23 4.74 -2.43
C PRO A 258 -14.94 4.38 -1.12
N GLU A 259 -14.53 3.30 -0.45
CA GLU A 259 -15.06 2.87 0.85
C GLU A 259 -14.07 3.12 2.00
N ALA A 260 -13.05 3.98 1.81
CA ALA A 260 -12.12 4.36 2.88
C ALA A 260 -12.87 4.96 4.07
N GLU A 261 -12.55 4.54 5.30
CA GLU A 261 -13.24 5.00 6.51
C GLU A 261 -13.02 6.50 6.75
N HIS A 262 -11.86 7.03 6.32
CA HIS A 262 -11.55 8.44 6.39
C HIS A 262 -11.03 8.94 5.04
N LYS A 263 -11.71 9.94 4.49
CA LYS A 263 -11.30 10.64 3.27
C LYS A 263 -11.02 12.09 3.60
N ILE A 264 -9.81 12.55 3.30
CA ILE A 264 -9.36 13.92 3.50
C ILE A 264 -9.05 14.51 2.13
N PHE A 265 -9.50 15.74 1.90
CA PHE A 265 -9.16 16.51 0.71
C PHE A 265 -8.41 17.78 1.13
N LEU A 266 -7.11 17.80 0.87
CA LEU A 266 -6.26 18.94 1.18
C LEU A 266 -6.27 19.91 0.01
N THR A 267 -6.43 21.21 0.29
CA THR A 267 -6.34 22.27 -0.71
C THR A 267 -5.39 23.38 -0.24
N ALA A 268 -5.00 24.24 -1.18
CA ALA A 268 -4.31 25.51 -0.95
C ALA A 268 -4.29 26.31 -2.25
N SER A 269 -4.15 27.64 -2.17
CA SER A 269 -4.00 28.49 -3.35
C SER A 269 -2.76 28.10 -4.18
N ALA A 270 -2.81 28.34 -5.50
CA ALA A 270 -1.68 28.03 -6.39
C ALA A 270 -0.45 28.86 -6.02
N GLU A 271 -0.67 30.08 -5.56
CA GLU A 271 0.33 31.04 -5.11
C GLU A 271 1.07 30.50 -3.87
N VAL A 272 0.36 30.02 -2.85
CA VAL A 272 0.97 29.43 -1.64
C VAL A 272 1.75 28.16 -1.99
N ARG A 273 1.20 27.30 -2.84
CA ARG A 273 1.87 26.07 -3.28
C ARG A 273 3.12 26.36 -4.10
N GLY A 274 3.08 27.39 -4.95
CA GLY A 274 4.23 27.88 -5.70
C GLY A 274 5.33 28.44 -4.79
N GLN A 275 4.97 29.22 -3.78
CA GLN A 275 5.92 29.73 -2.78
C GLN A 275 6.60 28.60 -2.00
N ARG A 276 5.85 27.58 -1.57
CA ARG A 276 6.40 26.39 -0.89
C ARG A 276 7.40 25.66 -1.78
N ARG A 277 7.02 25.40 -3.03
CA ARG A 277 7.87 24.72 -4.01
C ARG A 277 9.13 25.52 -4.33
N CYS A 278 9.02 26.84 -4.48
CA CYS A 278 10.16 27.72 -4.70
C CYS A 278 11.16 27.64 -3.54
N ARG A 279 10.65 27.68 -2.30
CA ARG A 279 11.48 27.51 -1.09
C ARG A 279 12.19 26.15 -1.05
N GLU A 280 11.49 25.06 -1.34
CA GLU A 280 12.08 23.71 -1.41
C GLU A 280 13.22 23.61 -2.44
N LEU A 281 13.10 24.31 -3.59
CA LEU A 281 14.12 24.33 -4.63
C LEU A 281 15.33 25.17 -4.21
N GLN A 282 15.08 26.33 -3.59
CA GLN A 282 16.13 27.20 -3.05
C GLN A 282 16.95 26.50 -1.95
N GLU A 283 16.30 25.76 -1.05
CA GLU A 283 16.97 24.94 -0.02
C GLU A 283 17.88 23.86 -0.61
N LYS A 284 17.59 23.41 -1.84
CA LYS A 284 18.42 22.45 -2.60
C LYS A 284 19.46 23.13 -3.50
N GLY A 285 19.63 24.45 -3.39
CA GLY A 285 20.56 25.23 -4.21
C GLY A 285 20.15 25.38 -5.67
N GLN A 286 18.86 25.16 -6.00
CA GLN A 286 18.33 25.34 -7.34
C GLN A 286 17.67 26.71 -7.48
N THR A 287 17.99 27.42 -8.56
CA THR A 287 17.31 28.65 -8.95
C THR A 287 16.00 28.34 -9.66
N ALA A 288 14.90 28.89 -9.16
CA ALA A 288 13.62 28.78 -9.81
C ALA A 288 12.81 30.08 -9.65
N GLU A 289 12.13 30.48 -10.71
CA GLU A 289 11.35 31.71 -10.75
C GLU A 289 9.92 31.43 -10.26
N LEU A 290 9.46 32.19 -9.27
CA LEU A 290 8.18 31.95 -8.60
C LEU A 290 7.01 31.99 -9.58
N GLU A 291 7.01 32.94 -10.52
CA GLU A 291 5.94 33.10 -11.52
C GLU A 291 5.84 31.87 -12.44
N THR A 292 6.98 31.36 -12.92
CA THR A 292 7.06 30.14 -13.73
C THR A 292 6.52 28.94 -12.96
N ILE A 293 6.92 28.75 -11.70
CA ILE A 293 6.42 27.66 -10.85
C ILE A 293 4.89 27.75 -10.68
N ILE A 294 4.37 28.96 -10.42
CA ILE A 294 2.92 29.15 -10.24
C ILE A 294 2.17 28.82 -11.53
N ALA A 295 2.70 29.22 -12.70
CA ALA A 295 2.11 28.91 -13.99
C ALA A 295 2.07 27.39 -14.26
N GLU A 296 3.19 26.68 -14.04
CA GLU A 296 3.27 25.23 -14.16
C GLU A 296 2.31 24.50 -13.23
N ILE A 297 2.18 24.99 -11.99
CA ILE A 297 1.23 24.43 -11.00
C ILE A 297 -0.22 24.60 -11.49
N LYS A 298 -0.58 25.79 -11.98
CA LYS A 298 -1.93 26.07 -12.50
C LYS A 298 -2.25 25.19 -13.70
N GLU A 299 -1.33 25.06 -14.65
CA GLU A 299 -1.51 24.21 -15.82
C GLU A 299 -1.70 22.74 -15.42
N ARG A 300 -0.90 22.26 -14.47
CA ARG A 300 -1.01 20.90 -13.95
C ARG A 300 -2.33 20.66 -13.23
N ASP A 301 -2.77 21.59 -12.40
CA ASP A 301 -4.05 21.46 -11.69
C ASP A 301 -5.23 21.43 -12.66
N GLU A 302 -5.18 22.24 -13.72
CA GLU A 302 -6.20 22.25 -14.77
C GLU A 302 -6.25 20.90 -15.50
N ARG A 303 -5.08 20.34 -15.84
CA ARG A 303 -4.96 19.01 -16.43
C ARG A 303 -5.49 17.92 -15.51
N ASP A 304 -5.12 17.95 -14.21
CA ASP A 304 -5.56 16.98 -13.21
C ASP A 304 -7.09 17.05 -12.99
N ARG A 305 -7.71 18.24 -13.07
CA ARG A 305 -9.16 18.43 -12.89
C ARG A 305 -9.98 18.08 -14.14
N ASN A 306 -9.44 18.32 -15.32
CA ASN A 306 -10.16 18.14 -16.59
C ASN A 306 -9.88 16.82 -17.31
N ARG A 307 -8.99 15.98 -16.78
CA ARG A 307 -8.76 14.64 -17.36
C ARG A 307 -10.06 13.83 -17.38
N GLN A 308 -10.28 13.11 -18.49
CA GLN A 308 -11.46 12.26 -18.65
C GLN A 308 -11.50 11.13 -17.62
N GLU A 309 -10.34 10.54 -17.34
CA GLU A 309 -10.21 9.41 -16.42
C GLU A 309 -9.83 9.88 -15.01
N SER A 310 -10.71 9.61 -14.04
CA SER A 310 -10.49 9.86 -12.60
C SER A 310 -10.05 11.30 -12.26
N PRO A 311 -10.75 12.36 -12.70
CA PRO A 311 -10.33 13.74 -12.44
C PRO A 311 -10.14 14.03 -10.95
N LEU A 312 -9.20 14.94 -10.64
CA LEU A 312 -9.00 15.45 -9.28
C LEU A 312 -10.29 16.11 -8.80
N ARG A 313 -11.01 15.41 -7.94
CA ARG A 313 -12.27 15.85 -7.34
C ARG A 313 -12.34 15.39 -5.91
N LYS A 314 -12.93 16.23 -5.07
CA LYS A 314 -13.25 15.88 -3.69
C LYS A 314 -14.37 14.83 -3.68
N ALA A 315 -14.18 13.72 -2.95
CA ALA A 315 -15.27 12.78 -2.70
C ALA A 315 -16.38 13.45 -1.88
N ALA A 316 -17.64 13.05 -2.07
CA ALA A 316 -18.78 13.73 -1.45
C ALA A 316 -18.71 13.73 0.10
N ASP A 317 -18.13 12.68 0.66
CA ASP A 317 -17.93 12.43 2.09
C ASP A 317 -16.52 12.82 2.58
N ALA A 318 -15.67 13.40 1.73
CA ALA A 318 -14.33 13.82 2.13
C ALA A 318 -14.34 15.11 2.96
N PHE A 319 -13.55 15.10 4.03
CA PHE A 319 -13.29 16.27 4.86
C PHE A 319 -12.27 17.19 4.19
N GLU A 320 -12.71 18.39 3.83
CA GLU A 320 -11.85 19.38 3.15
C GLU A 320 -11.06 20.22 4.16
N ILE A 321 -9.76 20.35 3.94
CA ILE A 321 -8.89 21.20 4.75
C ILE A 321 -8.10 22.14 3.83
N ASP A 322 -8.33 23.44 3.98
CA ASP A 322 -7.45 24.45 3.39
C ASP A 322 -6.18 24.58 4.24
N THR A 323 -5.05 24.26 3.62
CA THR A 323 -3.73 24.28 4.23
C THR A 323 -2.99 25.61 4.03
N SER A 324 -3.59 26.60 3.35
CA SER A 324 -2.91 27.84 2.93
C SER A 324 -2.20 28.54 4.09
N ASP A 325 -2.91 28.72 5.22
CA ASP A 325 -2.42 29.43 6.41
C ASP A 325 -2.23 28.48 7.61
N LYS A 326 -2.01 27.19 7.36
CA LYS A 326 -1.83 26.18 8.43
C LYS A 326 -0.45 25.54 8.37
N SER A 327 0.13 25.33 9.54
CA SER A 327 1.31 24.48 9.72
C SER A 327 0.95 23.00 9.51
N ILE A 328 1.97 22.17 9.26
CA ILE A 328 1.80 20.72 9.12
C ILE A 328 1.18 20.13 10.39
N ASP A 329 1.66 20.54 11.57
CA ASP A 329 1.17 20.03 12.85
C ASP A 329 -0.29 20.37 13.13
N GLU A 330 -0.74 21.58 12.78
CA GLU A 330 -2.15 21.96 12.89
C GLU A 330 -3.03 21.10 11.99
N VAL A 331 -2.61 20.86 10.73
CA VAL A 331 -3.37 20.03 9.81
C VAL A 331 -3.42 18.58 10.28
N VAL A 332 -2.30 18.02 10.72
CA VAL A 332 -2.26 16.66 11.26
C VAL A 332 -3.13 16.53 12.51
N THR A 333 -3.13 17.53 13.39
CA THR A 333 -3.98 17.54 14.60
C THR A 333 -5.47 17.55 14.24
N LEU A 334 -5.88 18.38 13.29
CA LEU A 334 -7.27 18.41 12.79
C LEU A 334 -7.70 17.05 12.22
N ILE A 335 -6.84 16.42 11.42
CA ILE A 335 -7.12 15.09 10.85
C ILE A 335 -7.19 14.03 11.96
N TRP A 336 -6.28 14.11 12.93
CA TRP A 336 -6.21 13.18 14.05
C TRP A 336 -7.46 13.23 14.93
N GLU A 337 -7.93 14.43 15.28
CA GLU A 337 -9.18 14.61 16.03
C GLU A 337 -10.39 14.05 15.25
N ARG A 338 -10.42 14.25 13.94
CA ARG A 338 -11.49 13.74 13.07
C ARG A 338 -11.52 12.21 12.98
N ILE A 339 -10.36 11.56 12.98
CA ILE A 339 -10.23 10.09 12.94
C ILE A 339 -10.68 9.46 14.27
N LYS A 340 -10.48 10.16 15.39
CA LYS A 340 -10.86 9.68 16.72
C LYS A 340 -12.32 9.92 17.10
N ALA A 341 -13.03 10.80 16.39
CA ALA A 341 -14.41 11.19 16.66
C ALA A 341 -15.41 10.24 16.00
#